data_AF-A0AAN0M8B0-F1
#
_entry.id   AF-A0AAN0M8B0-F1
#
_cell.length_a   1.000
_cell.length_b   1.000
_cell.length_c   1.000
_cell.angle_alpha   90.00
_cell.angle_beta   90.00
_cell.angle_gamma   90.00
#
_symmetry.space_group_name_H-M   'P 1'
#
loop_
_entity.id
_entity.type
_entity.pdbx_description
1 polymer ?
#
loop_
_entity_poly.entity_id
_entity_poly.type
_entity_poly.pdbx_seq_one_letter_code
_entity_poly.pdbx_strand_id
1 'polypeptide(L)'
;MKLFLPTERVLPQRRLKMEPIKKEDLMMTKLTRRDTFRFGAALAALPFSTAIARADGHASAHTVVIKGHAFTPADIEIKAGDSITWINEDNARHSATDLNGAFDTGLLSRGQEATMMFVGAGKFEYRCTPHASMRGTITVS
;
A
#
# COMPACT_ATOMS: atom_id res chain seq x y z
N MET A 1 -37.29 37.85 4.64
CA MET A 1 -36.42 37.50 5.78
C MET A 1 -35.04 37.15 5.24
N LYS A 2 -34.00 37.94 5.56
CA LYS A 2 -32.63 37.75 5.08
C LYS A 2 -31.85 36.96 6.15
N LEU A 3 -31.49 35.72 5.85
CA LEU A 3 -30.66 34.88 6.72
C LEU A 3 -29.19 35.18 6.43
N PHE A 4 -28.50 35.75 7.42
CA PHE A 4 -27.06 35.99 7.47
C PHE A 4 -26.35 34.65 7.72
N LEU A 5 -25.40 34.28 6.84
CA LEU A 5 -24.42 33.22 7.11
C LEU A 5 -23.15 33.85 7.70
N PRO A 6 -22.54 33.28 8.76
CA PRO A 6 -21.35 33.85 9.38
C PRO A 6 -20.08 33.54 8.58
N THR A 7 -19.21 34.55 8.50
CA THR A 7 -17.86 34.55 7.95
C THR A 7 -16.93 33.57 8.68
N GLU A 8 -16.28 32.67 7.95
CA GLU A 8 -15.23 31.79 8.47
C GLU A 8 -13.95 32.56 8.83
N ARG A 9 -13.43 32.26 10.02
CA ARG A 9 -12.23 32.86 10.62
C ARG A 9 -11.00 32.09 10.14
N VAL A 10 -10.22 32.68 9.23
CA VAL A 10 -8.93 32.14 8.79
C VAL A 10 -7.92 32.18 9.94
N LEU A 11 -7.39 31.02 10.35
CA LEU A 11 -6.31 30.92 11.33
C LEU A 11 -4.93 31.16 10.68
N PRO A 12 -4.01 31.91 11.30
CA PRO A 12 -2.68 32.15 10.76
C PRO A 12 -1.77 30.92 10.89
N GLN A 13 -1.17 30.51 9.78
CA GLN A 13 -0.15 29.46 9.72
C GLN A 13 1.14 29.96 10.39
N ARG A 14 1.46 29.43 11.59
CA ARG A 14 2.76 29.66 12.23
C ARG A 14 3.85 28.90 11.48
N ARG A 15 4.60 29.61 10.65
CA ARG A 15 5.85 29.12 10.02
C ARG A 15 6.88 28.85 11.14
N LEU A 16 7.13 27.59 11.45
CA LEU A 16 8.23 27.18 12.32
C LEU A 16 9.55 27.56 11.64
N LYS A 17 10.31 28.45 12.30
CA LYS A 17 11.63 28.90 11.85
C LYS A 17 12.61 27.79 12.23
N MET A 18 13.07 26.99 11.26
CA MET A 18 14.17 26.06 11.50
C MET A 18 15.48 26.84 11.48
N GLU A 19 16.10 26.99 12.65
CA GLU A 19 17.45 27.54 12.79
C GLU A 19 18.49 26.50 12.34
N PRO A 20 19.52 26.91 11.58
CA PRO A 20 20.59 26.00 11.18
C PRO A 20 21.46 25.63 12.38
N ILE A 21 21.71 24.33 12.55
CA ILE A 21 22.60 23.77 13.57
C ILE A 21 24.00 24.39 13.40
N LYS A 22 24.52 24.99 14.47
CA LYS A 22 25.82 25.65 14.49
C LYS A 22 26.94 24.61 14.38
N LYS A 23 27.92 24.86 13.51
CA LYS A 23 29.04 23.95 13.19
C LYS A 23 30.08 23.80 14.32
N GLU A 24 29.80 24.35 15.50
CA GLU A 24 30.72 24.42 16.64
C GLU A 24 30.45 23.36 17.72
N ASP A 25 29.38 22.55 17.60
CA ASP A 25 29.18 21.34 18.43
C ASP A 25 29.90 20.09 17.91
N LEU A 26 30.64 20.19 16.80
CA LEU A 26 31.37 19.09 16.20
C LEU A 26 32.89 19.30 16.35
N MET A 27 33.38 19.31 17.59
CA MET A 27 34.82 19.24 17.85
C MET A 27 35.16 18.25 18.97
N MET A 28 35.76 17.16 18.52
CA MET A 28 36.92 16.48 19.12
C MET A 28 36.71 15.69 20.42
N THR A 29 36.75 14.36 20.26
CA THR A 29 37.77 13.58 20.95
C THR A 29 38.57 12.76 19.94
N LYS A 30 39.83 13.17 19.76
CA LYS A 30 40.88 12.44 19.06
C LYS A 30 41.04 11.06 19.73
N LEU A 31 40.83 9.98 18.99
CA LEU A 31 41.40 8.68 19.37
C LEU A 31 42.71 8.49 18.60
N THR A 32 43.81 8.69 19.32
CA THR A 32 45.17 8.52 18.83
C THR A 32 45.56 7.06 18.79
N ARG A 33 46.26 6.72 17.71
CA ARG A 33 46.82 5.43 17.31
C ARG A 33 47.98 5.04 18.24
N ARG A 34 47.87 3.90 18.93
CA ARG A 34 48.93 2.90 19.27
C ARG A 34 48.52 2.17 20.54
N ASP A 35 48.30 0.86 20.43
CA ASP A 35 48.99 -0.12 21.28
C ASP A 35 48.85 -1.51 20.68
N THR A 36 50.00 -2.02 20.23
CA THR A 36 50.23 -3.39 19.84
C THR A 36 50.29 -4.27 21.08
N PHE A 37 49.37 -5.23 21.20
CA PHE A 37 49.54 -6.39 22.07
C PHE A 37 49.54 -7.65 21.21
N ARG A 38 50.63 -8.42 21.31
CA ARG A 38 50.73 -9.79 20.80
C ARG A 38 50.69 -10.75 21.98
N PHE A 39 49.94 -11.84 21.80
CA PHE A 39 50.14 -13.23 22.22
C PHE A 39 48.83 -13.87 22.73
N GLY A 40 48.44 -14.98 22.09
CA GLY A 40 47.68 -16.03 22.77
C GLY A 40 46.44 -16.57 22.08
N ALA A 41 46.64 -17.70 21.38
CA ALA A 41 45.73 -18.85 21.29
C ALA A 41 44.38 -18.75 20.55
N ALA A 42 44.20 -19.73 19.66
CA ALA A 42 43.07 -20.00 18.80
C ALA A 42 41.73 -20.23 19.52
N LEU A 43 40.68 -19.64 18.96
CA LEU A 43 39.34 -20.21 18.88
C LEU A 43 38.83 -19.87 17.47
N ALA A 44 38.54 -20.90 16.68
CA ALA A 44 37.94 -20.74 15.36
C ALA A 44 36.55 -20.11 15.53
N ALA A 45 36.46 -18.79 15.40
CA ALA A 45 35.20 -18.09 15.31
C ALA A 45 34.62 -18.35 13.91
N LEU A 46 33.72 -19.32 13.82
CA LEU A 46 32.90 -19.51 12.63
C LEU A 46 32.16 -18.18 12.39
N PRO A 47 32.24 -17.57 11.20
CA PRO A 47 31.31 -16.50 10.88
C PRO A 47 29.93 -17.16 10.77
N PHE A 48 29.09 -16.96 11.79
CA PHE A 48 27.67 -17.22 11.64
C PHE A 48 27.14 -16.12 10.72
N SER A 49 27.27 -16.33 9.41
CA SER A 49 26.62 -15.50 8.40
C SER A 49 25.12 -15.67 8.60
N THR A 50 24.51 -14.75 9.33
CA THR A 50 23.06 -14.57 9.28
C THR A 50 22.74 -14.07 7.88
N ALA A 51 22.51 -15.00 6.95
CA ALA A 51 21.77 -14.68 5.74
C ALA A 51 20.39 -14.23 6.20
N ILE A 52 20.17 -12.92 6.25
CA ILE A 52 18.82 -12.37 6.30
C ILE A 52 18.22 -12.73 4.95
N ALA A 53 17.54 -13.88 4.88
CA ALA A 53 16.66 -14.18 3.78
C ALA A 53 15.60 -13.07 3.78
N ARG A 54 15.77 -12.08 2.91
CA ARG A 54 14.63 -11.25 2.52
C ARG A 54 13.69 -12.20 1.81
N ALA A 55 12.60 -12.56 2.49
CA ALA A 55 11.42 -13.02 1.78
C ALA A 55 10.95 -11.83 0.95
N ASP A 56 11.52 -11.66 -0.24
CA ASP A 56 10.90 -10.86 -1.28
C ASP A 56 9.69 -11.66 -1.75
N GLY A 57 8.65 -11.67 -0.91
CA GLY A 57 7.31 -12.03 -1.30
C GLY A 57 6.86 -10.94 -2.26
N HIS A 58 7.20 -11.10 -3.54
CA HIS A 58 6.77 -10.16 -4.57
C HIS A 58 5.24 -10.20 -4.61
N ALA A 59 4.60 -9.06 -4.35
CA ALA A 59 3.16 -8.91 -4.45
C ALA A 59 2.69 -9.41 -5.82
N SER A 60 1.75 -10.36 -5.84
CA SER A 60 1.20 -10.87 -7.09
C SER A 60 0.17 -9.89 -7.64
N ALA A 61 0.11 -9.80 -8.97
CA ALA A 61 -0.95 -9.11 -9.67
C ALA A 61 -1.95 -10.12 -10.22
N HIS A 62 -3.23 -9.87 -9.98
CA HIS A 62 -4.34 -10.69 -10.43
C HIS A 62 -5.27 -9.87 -11.32
N THR A 63 -6.04 -10.54 -12.17
CA THR A 63 -6.96 -9.85 -13.10
C THR A 63 -8.36 -10.41 -12.97
N VAL A 64 -9.34 -9.51 -12.92
CA VAL A 64 -10.77 -9.81 -13.06
C VAL A 64 -11.29 -9.13 -14.32
N VAL A 65 -11.70 -9.92 -15.30
CA VAL A 65 -12.30 -9.42 -16.53
C VAL A 65 -13.80 -9.23 -16.31
N ILE A 66 -14.33 -8.10 -16.76
CA ILE A 66 -15.76 -7.81 -16.79
C ILE A 66 -16.25 -8.02 -18.22
N LYS A 67 -17.06 -9.06 -18.42
CA LYS A 67 -17.61 -9.42 -19.73
C LYS A 67 -18.94 -10.15 -19.59
N GLY A 68 -19.87 -9.91 -20.51
CA GLY A 68 -21.20 -10.52 -20.49
C GLY A 68 -21.99 -10.21 -19.23
N HIS A 69 -21.82 -9.01 -18.66
CA HIS A 69 -22.40 -8.61 -17.36
C HIS A 69 -22.00 -9.56 -16.23
N ALA A 70 -20.74 -10.02 -16.21
CA ALA A 70 -20.19 -10.87 -15.15
C ALA A 70 -18.74 -10.53 -14.82
N PHE A 71 -18.32 -10.83 -13.59
CA PHE A 71 -16.91 -10.81 -13.18
C PHE A 71 -16.30 -12.19 -13.44
N THR A 72 -15.10 -12.24 -14.04
CA THR A 72 -14.38 -13.48 -14.33
C THR A 72 -12.91 -13.36 -13.89
N PRO A 73 -12.45 -14.11 -12.88
CA PRO A 73 -13.27 -14.97 -12.02
C PRO A 73 -14.24 -14.15 -11.14
N ALA A 74 -15.37 -14.75 -10.74
CA ALA A 74 -16.29 -14.14 -9.80
C ALA A 74 -15.75 -14.22 -8.36
N ASP A 75 -15.17 -15.37 -8.00
CA ASP A 75 -14.51 -15.59 -6.72
C ASP A 75 -13.00 -15.72 -6.92
N ILE A 76 -12.21 -14.98 -6.16
CA ILE A 76 -10.75 -14.98 -6.25
C ILE A 76 -10.11 -15.06 -4.86
N GLU A 77 -9.11 -15.92 -4.74
CA GLU A 77 -8.28 -16.05 -3.53
C GLU A 77 -6.91 -15.43 -3.81
N ILE A 78 -6.49 -14.52 -2.93
CA ILE A 78 -5.22 -13.78 -3.04
C ILE A 78 -4.51 -13.73 -1.69
N LYS A 79 -3.25 -13.32 -1.69
CA LYS A 79 -2.48 -13.10 -0.46
C LYS A 79 -2.52 -11.65 -0.02
N ALA A 80 -2.37 -11.41 1.28
CA ALA A 80 -2.13 -10.06 1.77
C ALA A 80 -0.89 -9.43 1.08
N GLY A 81 -1.08 -8.24 0.52
CA GLY A 81 -0.09 -7.52 -0.29
C GLY A 81 -0.31 -7.64 -1.80
N ASP A 82 -1.14 -8.58 -2.27
CA ASP A 82 -1.45 -8.73 -3.69
C ASP A 82 -2.33 -7.57 -4.22
N SER A 83 -2.39 -7.45 -5.54
CA SER A 83 -3.26 -6.51 -6.25
C SER A 83 -4.21 -7.21 -7.20
N ILE A 84 -5.39 -6.61 -7.40
CA ILE A 84 -6.37 -7.02 -8.41
C ILE A 84 -6.59 -5.87 -9.39
N THR A 85 -6.51 -6.16 -10.68
CA THR A 85 -6.91 -5.28 -11.78
C THR A 85 -8.24 -5.73 -12.34
N TRP A 86 -9.25 -4.86 -12.30
CA TRP A 86 -10.50 -5.08 -13.02
C TRP A 86 -10.38 -4.45 -14.41
N ILE A 87 -10.72 -5.21 -15.45
CA ILE A 87 -10.70 -4.74 -16.85
C ILE A 87 -12.09 -4.88 -17.42
N ASN A 88 -12.65 -3.79 -17.96
CA ASN A 88 -13.97 -3.85 -18.59
C ASN A 88 -13.89 -4.16 -20.09
N GLU A 89 -14.32 -5.35 -20.51
CA GLU A 89 -14.42 -5.72 -21.94
C GLU A 89 -15.84 -5.54 -22.52
N ASP A 90 -16.82 -5.22 -21.67
CA ASP A 90 -18.20 -4.98 -22.09
C ASP A 90 -18.38 -3.56 -22.64
N ASN A 91 -19.44 -3.39 -23.45
CA ASN A 91 -19.86 -2.07 -23.94
C ASN A 91 -20.51 -1.23 -22.84
N ALA A 92 -21.17 -1.88 -21.88
CA ALA A 92 -21.76 -1.21 -20.73
C ALA A 92 -20.66 -0.76 -19.76
N ARG A 93 -20.95 0.28 -18.97
CA ARG A 93 -20.05 0.74 -17.91
C ARG A 93 -20.26 -0.09 -16.66
N HIS A 94 -19.17 -0.51 -16.03
CA HIS A 94 -19.20 -1.36 -14.84
C HIS A 94 -18.28 -0.81 -13.76
N SER A 95 -18.67 -1.01 -12.50
CA SER A 95 -17.78 -0.89 -11.35
C SER A 95 -17.55 -2.25 -10.69
N ALA A 96 -16.51 -2.34 -9.87
CA ALA A 96 -16.40 -3.29 -8.78
C ALA A 96 -16.37 -2.49 -7.48
N THR A 97 -17.40 -2.66 -6.65
CA THR A 97 -17.64 -1.86 -5.45
C THR A 97 -17.94 -2.79 -4.28
N ASP A 98 -17.09 -2.76 -3.25
CA ASP A 98 -17.27 -3.54 -2.02
C ASP A 98 -18.58 -3.19 -1.31
N LEU A 99 -19.26 -4.19 -0.77
CA LEU A 99 -20.55 -4.00 -0.10
C LEU A 99 -20.42 -3.25 1.24
N ASN A 100 -19.24 -3.29 1.87
CA ASN A 100 -18.95 -2.61 3.13
C ASN A 100 -18.15 -1.30 2.92
N GLY A 101 -17.88 -0.92 1.66
CA GLY A 101 -17.19 0.32 1.31
C GLY A 101 -15.66 0.26 1.46
N ALA A 102 -15.05 -0.92 1.53
CA ALA A 102 -13.60 -1.05 1.58
C ALA A 102 -12.90 -0.58 0.30
N PHE A 103 -13.56 -0.72 -0.85
CA PHE A 103 -13.03 -0.29 -2.15
C PHE A 103 -14.12 0.02 -3.17
N ASP A 104 -13.79 0.86 -4.16
CA ASP A 104 -14.61 1.16 -5.34
C ASP A 104 -13.74 1.54 -6.54
N THR A 105 -13.85 0.81 -7.66
CA THR A 105 -13.14 1.16 -8.91
C THR A 105 -13.70 2.41 -9.58
N GLY A 106 -14.89 2.86 -9.17
CA GLY A 106 -15.71 3.76 -9.98
C GLY A 106 -16.19 3.08 -11.27
N LEU A 107 -16.84 3.85 -12.13
CA LEU A 107 -17.40 3.33 -13.39
C LEU A 107 -16.35 3.27 -14.51
N LEU A 108 -15.91 2.06 -14.84
CA LEU A 108 -15.02 1.72 -15.94
C LEU A 108 -15.81 1.66 -17.25
N SER A 109 -15.37 2.40 -18.27
CA SER A 109 -15.82 2.27 -19.65
C SER A 109 -15.14 1.08 -20.34
N ARG A 110 -15.61 0.69 -21.53
CA ARG A 110 -14.96 -0.37 -22.33
C ARG A 110 -13.47 -0.09 -22.51
N GLY A 111 -12.64 -1.09 -22.22
CA GLY A 111 -11.19 -1.05 -22.27
C GLY A 111 -10.52 -0.33 -21.09
N GLN A 112 -11.27 0.24 -20.15
CA GLN A 112 -10.69 0.85 -18.96
C GLN A 112 -10.44 -0.20 -17.87
N GLU A 113 -9.44 0.09 -17.07
CA GLU A 113 -9.03 -0.74 -15.94
C GLU A 113 -8.82 0.07 -14.67
N ALA A 114 -8.92 -0.61 -13.53
CA ALA A 114 -8.54 -0.07 -12.23
C ALA A 114 -7.86 -1.16 -11.40
N THR A 115 -6.78 -0.81 -10.71
CA THR A 115 -5.99 -1.72 -9.87
C THR A 115 -6.09 -1.32 -8.41
N MET A 116 -6.25 -2.30 -7.52
CA MET A 116 -6.30 -2.10 -6.07
C MET A 116 -5.45 -3.13 -5.34
N MET A 117 -4.72 -2.69 -4.33
CA MET A 117 -3.88 -3.55 -3.48
C MET A 117 -4.63 -3.90 -2.19
N PHE A 118 -4.56 -5.18 -1.80
CA PHE A 118 -5.26 -5.72 -0.65
C PHE A 118 -4.26 -6.11 0.43
N VAL A 119 -4.12 -5.30 1.47
CA VAL A 119 -3.13 -5.52 2.55
C VAL A 119 -3.69 -6.21 3.78
N GLY A 120 -5.00 -6.19 3.97
CA GLY A 120 -5.68 -6.81 5.12
C GLY A 120 -6.30 -8.15 4.73
N ALA A 121 -6.03 -9.19 5.54
CA ALA A 121 -6.76 -10.45 5.43
C ALA A 121 -8.26 -10.24 5.65
N GLY A 122 -9.09 -11.01 4.95
CA GLY A 122 -10.54 -10.89 5.05
C GLY A 122 -11.28 -11.32 3.80
N LYS A 123 -12.61 -11.29 3.89
CA LYS A 123 -13.52 -11.56 2.77
C LYS A 123 -14.20 -10.26 2.35
N PHE A 124 -14.08 -9.91 1.07
CA PHE A 124 -14.69 -8.74 0.46
C PHE A 124 -15.73 -9.18 -0.56
N GLU A 125 -17.00 -9.05 -0.22
CA GLU A 125 -18.10 -9.26 -1.16
C GLU A 125 -18.35 -7.95 -1.89
N TYR A 126 -18.41 -7.98 -3.21
CA TYR A 126 -18.54 -6.78 -4.02
C TYR A 126 -19.57 -6.96 -5.12
N ARG A 127 -20.05 -5.84 -5.66
CA ARG A 127 -21.03 -5.80 -6.75
C ARG A 127 -20.67 -4.76 -7.80
N CYS A 128 -21.33 -4.86 -8.94
CA CYS A 128 -21.41 -3.73 -9.86
C CYS A 128 -22.52 -2.77 -9.39
N THR A 129 -22.20 -1.49 -9.19
CA THR A 129 -23.17 -0.48 -8.74
C THR A 129 -24.37 -0.32 -9.67
N PRO A 130 -24.20 -0.17 -11.01
CA PRO A 130 -25.33 -0.08 -11.94
C PRO A 130 -26.06 -1.42 -12.17
N HIS A 131 -25.45 -2.56 -11.83
CA HIS A 131 -25.97 -3.89 -12.15
C HIS A 131 -25.86 -4.81 -10.92
N ALA A 132 -26.82 -4.71 -9.99
CA ALA A 132 -26.75 -5.37 -8.69
C ALA A 132 -26.72 -6.92 -8.73
N SER A 133 -27.07 -7.54 -9.86
CA SER A 133 -26.94 -8.98 -10.08
C SER A 133 -25.49 -9.44 -10.29
N MET A 134 -24.60 -8.54 -10.68
CA MET A 134 -23.18 -8.82 -10.82
C MET A 134 -22.53 -8.83 -9.44
N ARG A 135 -22.04 -9.99 -9.01
CA ARG A 135 -21.44 -10.19 -7.69
C ARG A 135 -20.13 -10.96 -7.81
N GLY A 136 -19.21 -10.67 -6.90
CA GLY A 136 -17.99 -11.42 -6.73
C GLY A 136 -17.51 -11.40 -5.28
N THR A 137 -16.51 -12.24 -5.02
CA THR A 137 -15.87 -12.37 -3.72
C THR A 137 -14.36 -12.32 -3.87
N ILE A 138 -13.69 -11.56 -3.01
CA ILE A 138 -12.24 -11.63 -2.83
C ILE A 138 -11.97 -12.20 -1.45
N THR A 139 -11.20 -13.27 -1.36
CA THR A 139 -10.68 -13.81 -0.11
C THR A 139 -9.19 -13.51 -0.01
N VAL A 140 -8.79 -12.78 1.02
CA VAL A 140 -7.40 -12.41 1.30
C VAL A 140 -6.92 -13.21 2.51
N SER A 141 -5.86 -14.01 2.32
CA SER A 141 -5.27 -14.86 3.36
C SER A 141 -3.78 -14.65 3.57
#